data_AF-A0A498MY59-F1
#
_entry.id   AF-A0A498MY59-F1
#
_cell.length_a   1.000
_cell.length_b   1.000
_cell.length_c   1.000
_cell.angle_alpha   90.00
_cell.angle_beta   90.00
_cell.angle_gamma   90.00
#
_symmetry.space_group_name_H-M   'P 1'
#
loop_
_entity.id
_entity.type
_entity.pdbx_description
1 polymer ?
#
loop_
_entity_poly.entity_id
_entity_poly.type
_entity_poly.pdbx_seq_one_letter_code
_entity_poly.pdbx_strand_id
1 'polypeptide(L)'
;MTRAFLLTVPISNVQVESVGTRSRKNNIFQGSSAESILGKVRLEALQKPFMVLWKMGKIRSLYAQKAEPATVKNLKRGVASMLMMQLKSGKMSETDASGKCLSEYKVTKDQVIRTKHMDTCKTQEMGFTTHSPVLGVSGKSASETVITLENGIIKSADVEETHILSINARHKAATKVLSRQSLKLKKIEVGPAEVAGKDAASVVKSLDDKLLSVGIMVEKVKTKCKGCPNWASIHF
;
A
#
# COMPACT_ATOMS: atom_id res chain seq x y z
N MET A 1 22.28 -19.21 -4.16
CA MET A 1 21.08 -19.70 -3.46
C MET A 1 19.97 -18.67 -3.54
N THR A 2 18.89 -18.98 -4.23
CA THR A 2 17.76 -18.06 -4.47
C THR A 2 16.73 -18.20 -3.34
N ARG A 3 17.01 -17.60 -2.17
CA ARG A 3 16.14 -17.76 -0.99
C ARG A 3 14.76 -17.12 -1.23
N ALA A 4 13.71 -17.89 -0.99
CA ALA A 4 12.32 -17.44 -0.92
C ALA A 4 11.87 -17.61 0.53
N PHE A 5 11.14 -16.64 1.04
CA PHE A 5 10.63 -16.62 2.41
C PHE A 5 9.11 -16.42 2.36
N LEU A 6 8.40 -17.20 3.16
CA LEU A 6 6.99 -16.98 3.44
C LEU A 6 6.89 -16.27 4.79
N LEU A 7 6.58 -14.98 4.76
CA LEU A 7 6.53 -14.13 5.94
C LEU A 7 5.10 -14.05 6.46
N THR A 8 4.89 -14.24 7.75
CA THR A 8 3.61 -13.93 8.41
C THR A 8 3.66 -12.52 8.98
N VAL A 9 2.71 -11.68 8.62
CA VAL A 9 2.66 -10.26 8.98
C VAL A 9 1.40 -9.99 9.81
N PRO A 10 1.51 -9.93 11.16
CA PRO A 10 0.44 -9.46 12.02
C PRO A 10 0.41 -7.92 12.06
N ILE A 11 -0.79 -7.34 12.16
CA ILE A 11 -1.00 -5.91 12.44
C ILE A 11 -1.73 -5.82 13.78
N SER A 12 -1.21 -5.03 14.70
CA SER A 12 -1.81 -4.85 16.02
C SER A 12 -1.77 -3.37 16.44
N ASN A 13 -2.50 -3.03 17.50
CA ASN A 13 -2.52 -1.67 18.07
C ASN A 13 -2.84 -0.58 17.03
N VAL A 14 -3.81 -0.85 16.15
CA VAL A 14 -4.22 0.09 15.11
C VAL A 14 -4.84 1.32 15.75
N GLN A 15 -4.37 2.50 15.32
CA GLN A 15 -4.88 3.79 15.73
C GLN A 15 -5.14 4.64 14.49
N VAL A 16 -6.09 5.58 14.59
CA VAL A 16 -6.43 6.52 13.52
C VAL A 16 -6.46 7.91 14.12
N GLU A 17 -5.65 8.80 13.55
CA GLU A 17 -5.39 10.12 14.11
C GLU A 17 -5.47 11.20 13.03
N SER A 18 -5.62 12.46 13.46
CA SER A 18 -5.53 13.61 12.55
C SER A 18 -4.07 13.88 12.21
N VAL A 19 -3.77 14.04 10.91
CA VAL A 19 -2.41 14.34 10.43
C VAL A 19 -1.88 15.70 10.93
N GLY A 20 -2.78 16.66 11.17
CA GLY A 20 -2.44 18.00 11.65
C GLY A 20 -3.00 18.27 13.05
N THR A 21 -2.36 19.19 13.76
CA THR A 21 -2.86 19.73 15.03
C THR A 21 -4.22 20.36 14.82
N ARG A 22 -5.25 19.79 15.44
CA ARG A 22 -6.61 20.35 15.44
C ARG A 22 -7.02 20.66 16.87
N SER A 23 -7.78 21.74 17.06
CA SER A 23 -8.44 21.98 18.33
C SER A 23 -9.37 20.81 18.68
N ARG A 24 -9.57 20.53 19.98
CA ARG A 24 -10.42 19.41 20.41
C ARG A 24 -11.81 19.43 19.77
N LYS A 25 -12.41 20.62 19.60
CA LYS A 25 -13.73 20.81 18.98
C LYS A 25 -13.77 20.43 17.49
N ASN A 26 -12.65 20.52 16.78
CA ASN A 26 -12.56 20.30 15.33
C ASN A 26 -11.86 18.97 14.96
N ASN A 27 -11.49 18.18 15.97
CA ASN A 27 -10.90 16.86 15.77
C ASN A 27 -11.99 15.78 15.75
N ILE A 28 -12.29 15.28 14.56
CA ILE A 28 -13.31 14.24 14.34
C ILE A 28 -12.95 12.88 14.97
N PHE A 29 -11.70 12.70 15.41
CA PHE A 29 -11.23 11.48 16.07
C PHE A 29 -11.08 11.64 17.58
N GLN A 30 -11.41 12.80 18.15
CA GLN A 30 -11.26 13.04 19.59
C GLN A 30 -12.14 12.08 20.39
N GLY A 31 -11.51 11.26 21.24
CA GLY A 31 -12.21 10.27 22.08
C GLY A 31 -12.71 9.03 21.32
N SER A 32 -12.44 8.93 20.01
CA SER A 32 -12.85 7.81 19.18
C SER A 32 -11.82 6.68 19.25
N SER A 33 -12.27 5.44 19.41
CA SER A 33 -11.43 4.25 19.26
C SER A 33 -11.27 3.86 17.79
N ALA A 34 -10.23 3.09 17.46
CA ALA A 34 -10.09 2.54 16.10
C ALA A 34 -11.30 1.70 15.69
N GLU A 35 -11.94 0.99 16.63
CA GLU A 35 -13.17 0.23 16.36
C GLU A 35 -14.33 1.14 16.01
N SER A 36 -14.51 2.25 16.73
CA SER A 36 -15.59 3.22 16.43
C SER A 36 -15.41 3.88 15.05
N ILE A 37 -14.17 4.07 14.60
CA ILE A 37 -13.84 4.73 13.33
C ILE A 37 -13.93 3.74 12.16
N LEU A 38 -13.29 2.57 12.29
CA LEU A 38 -13.19 1.59 11.21
C LEU A 38 -14.39 0.64 11.18
N GLY A 39 -15.07 0.45 12.31
CA GLY A 39 -16.04 -0.59 12.56
C GLY A 39 -15.38 -1.93 12.91
N LYS A 40 -16.03 -2.69 13.80
CA LYS A 40 -15.57 -4.01 14.29
C LYS A 40 -15.06 -4.94 13.19
N VAL A 41 -15.88 -5.16 12.16
CA VAL A 41 -15.55 -6.10 11.06
C VAL A 41 -14.24 -5.73 10.33
N ARG A 42 -14.01 -4.43 10.07
CA ARG A 42 -12.80 -4.00 9.35
C ARG A 42 -11.58 -4.03 10.24
N LEU A 43 -11.73 -3.65 11.51
CA LEU A 43 -10.63 -3.68 12.48
C LEU A 43 -10.18 -5.13 12.72
N GLU A 44 -11.10 -6.04 13.00
CA GLU A 44 -10.80 -7.47 13.15
C GLU A 44 -10.12 -8.03 11.91
N ALA A 45 -10.66 -7.76 10.71
CA ALA A 45 -10.04 -8.18 9.45
C ALA A 45 -8.62 -7.62 9.26
N LEU A 46 -8.37 -6.37 9.65
CA LEU A 46 -7.06 -5.74 9.54
C LEU A 46 -6.04 -6.38 10.48
N GLN A 47 -6.47 -6.75 11.69
CA GLN A 47 -5.61 -7.35 12.70
C GLN A 47 -5.36 -8.84 12.47
N LYS A 48 -6.17 -9.51 11.63
CA LYS A 48 -5.86 -10.88 11.19
C LYS A 48 -4.54 -10.92 10.42
N PRO A 49 -3.60 -11.82 10.79
CA PRO A 49 -2.35 -11.98 10.07
C PRO A 49 -2.59 -12.30 8.60
N PHE A 50 -1.67 -11.83 7.75
CA PHE A 50 -1.62 -12.19 6.35
C PHE A 50 -0.22 -12.70 6.02
N MET A 51 -0.08 -13.45 4.94
CA MET A 51 1.21 -14.01 4.54
C MET A 51 1.72 -13.41 3.24
N VAL A 52 3.03 -13.25 3.15
CA VAL A 52 3.70 -12.64 2.00
C VAL A 52 4.80 -13.59 1.52
N LEU A 53 4.69 -14.05 0.28
CA LEU A 53 5.77 -14.76 -0.38
C LEU A 53 6.77 -13.75 -0.94
N TRP A 54 7.87 -13.57 -0.21
CA TRP A 54 8.97 -12.67 -0.58
C TRP A 54 10.10 -13.47 -1.21
N LYS A 55 10.46 -13.16 -2.46
CA LYS A 55 11.51 -13.87 -3.21
C LYS A 55 12.38 -12.88 -3.95
N MET A 56 13.67 -12.87 -3.62
CA MET A 56 14.67 -11.98 -4.24
C MET A 56 14.26 -10.50 -4.16
N GLY A 57 13.81 -10.03 -3.00
CA GLY A 57 13.42 -8.62 -2.87
C GLY A 57 12.04 -8.27 -3.41
N LYS A 58 11.27 -9.24 -3.95
CA LYS A 58 9.97 -8.98 -4.58
C LYS A 58 8.85 -9.74 -3.89
N ILE A 59 7.68 -9.12 -3.78
CA ILE A 59 6.46 -9.83 -3.38
C ILE A 59 5.96 -10.63 -4.58
N ARG A 60 5.92 -11.96 -4.45
CA ARG A 60 5.38 -12.86 -5.48
C ARG A 60 3.91 -13.15 -5.27
N SER A 61 3.48 -13.24 -4.02
CA SER A 61 2.08 -13.50 -3.67
C SER A 61 1.78 -12.92 -2.30
N LEU A 62 0.53 -12.49 -2.11
CA LEU A 62 -0.03 -12.09 -0.83
C LEU A 62 -1.22 -13.01 -0.55
N TYR A 63 -1.24 -13.60 0.64
CA TYR A 63 -2.29 -14.50 1.09
C TYR A 63 -3.08 -13.84 2.22
N ALA A 64 -4.39 -13.72 2.03
CA ALA A 64 -5.32 -13.13 2.99
C ALA A 64 -6.65 -13.89 2.97
N GLN A 65 -7.49 -13.69 3.99
CA GLN A 65 -8.79 -14.36 4.02
C GLN A 65 -9.71 -13.78 2.94
N LYS A 66 -10.39 -14.67 2.18
CA LYS A 66 -11.26 -14.28 1.06
C LYS A 66 -12.35 -13.27 1.47
N ALA A 67 -12.89 -13.44 2.67
CA ALA A 67 -14.00 -12.64 3.20
C ALA A 67 -13.58 -11.24 3.67
N GLU A 68 -12.28 -10.92 3.70
CA GLU A 68 -11.82 -9.59 4.11
C GLU A 68 -12.31 -8.50 3.14
N PRO A 69 -12.76 -7.34 3.64
CA PRO A 69 -13.11 -6.21 2.79
C PRO A 69 -11.94 -5.80 1.90
N ALA A 70 -12.22 -5.47 0.63
CA ALA A 70 -11.20 -5.04 -0.33
C ALA A 70 -10.33 -3.86 0.17
N THR A 71 -10.93 -2.93 0.93
CA THR A 71 -10.19 -1.83 1.59
C THR A 71 -9.12 -2.33 2.56
N VAL A 72 -9.42 -3.38 3.33
CA VAL A 72 -8.49 -3.98 4.30
C VAL A 72 -7.37 -4.71 3.57
N LYS A 73 -7.71 -5.52 2.54
CA LYS A 73 -6.72 -6.18 1.69
C LYS A 73 -5.79 -5.17 1.00
N ASN A 74 -6.32 -4.05 0.54
CA ASN A 74 -5.51 -2.97 -0.07
C ASN A 74 -4.54 -2.32 0.92
N LEU A 75 -4.93 -2.16 2.19
CA LEU A 75 -4.03 -1.66 3.22
C LEU A 75 -2.89 -2.67 3.49
N LYS A 76 -3.21 -3.97 3.58
CA LYS A 76 -2.20 -5.04 3.71
C LYS A 76 -1.25 -5.10 2.51
N ARG A 77 -1.75 -4.89 1.27
CA ARG A 77 -0.94 -4.76 0.06
C ARG A 77 0.03 -3.57 0.13
N GLY A 78 -0.43 -2.43 0.64
CA GLY A 78 0.41 -1.26 0.90
C GLY A 78 1.58 -1.60 1.83
N VAL A 79 1.27 -2.19 2.99
CA VAL A 79 2.29 -2.64 3.97
C VAL A 79 3.28 -3.62 3.33
N ALA A 80 2.80 -4.64 2.60
CA ALA A 80 3.66 -5.60 1.92
C ALA A 80 4.56 -4.96 0.85
N SER A 81 4.07 -3.94 0.14
CA SER A 81 4.80 -3.25 -0.92
C SER A 81 5.99 -2.43 -0.40
N MET A 82 5.98 -2.05 0.89
CA MET A 82 7.12 -1.40 1.54
C MET A 82 8.33 -2.32 1.73
N LEU A 83 8.11 -3.65 1.73
CA LEU A 83 9.17 -4.66 1.89
C LEU A 83 9.88 -5.00 0.56
N MET A 84 9.40 -4.45 -0.56
CA MET A 84 9.99 -4.69 -1.87
C MET A 84 11.25 -3.84 -2.04
N MET A 85 12.36 -4.47 -2.41
CA MET A 85 13.65 -3.83 -2.58
C MET A 85 14.53 -4.60 -3.57
N GLN A 86 15.58 -3.98 -4.08
CA GLN A 86 16.63 -4.65 -4.84
C GLN A 86 17.99 -4.26 -4.29
N LEU A 87 18.90 -5.24 -4.20
CA LEU A 87 20.29 -5.03 -3.77
C LEU A 87 21.23 -4.71 -4.94
N LYS A 88 20.66 -4.52 -6.13
CA LYS A 88 21.39 -4.09 -7.32
C LYS A 88 20.72 -2.85 -7.88
N SER A 89 21.52 -1.85 -8.22
CA SER A 89 21.05 -0.65 -8.91
C SER A 89 20.55 -1.00 -10.31
N GLY A 90 19.59 -0.22 -10.80
CA GLY A 90 19.06 -0.35 -12.16
C GLY A 90 17.56 -0.12 -12.25
N LYS A 91 17.07 -0.13 -13.48
CA LYS A 91 15.65 0.03 -13.80
C LYS A 91 15.01 -1.32 -14.07
N MET A 92 13.80 -1.54 -13.54
CA MET A 92 13.05 -2.75 -13.82
C MET A 92 11.55 -2.52 -13.68
N SER A 93 10.77 -3.33 -14.41
CA SER A 93 9.33 -3.37 -14.22
C SER A 93 8.99 -4.19 -12.98
N GLU A 94 8.17 -3.61 -12.10
CA GLU A 94 7.69 -4.25 -10.87
C GLU A 94 6.19 -4.13 -10.75
N THR A 95 5.60 -5.03 -9.97
CA THR A 95 4.17 -5.02 -9.69
C THR A 95 3.98 -4.97 -8.19
N ASP A 96 3.32 -3.91 -7.72
CA ASP A 96 3.02 -3.68 -6.32
C ASP A 96 1.58 -3.15 -6.16
N ALA A 97 1.25 -2.59 -4.99
CA ALA A 97 -0.07 -2.01 -4.73
C ALA A 97 -0.47 -0.94 -5.78
N SER A 98 0.47 -0.20 -6.36
CA SER A 98 0.20 0.83 -7.37
C SER A 98 0.04 0.28 -8.79
N GLY A 99 0.13 -1.04 -9.00
CA GLY A 99 0.05 -1.66 -10.31
C GLY A 99 1.42 -2.03 -10.88
N LYS A 100 1.50 -2.14 -12.22
CA LYS A 100 2.76 -2.47 -12.91
C LYS A 100 3.48 -1.20 -13.33
N CYS A 101 4.59 -0.89 -12.69
CA CYS A 101 5.34 0.36 -12.90
C CYS A 101 6.80 0.09 -13.27
N LEU A 102 7.46 1.04 -13.91
CA LEU A 102 8.92 1.12 -13.99
C LEU A 102 9.44 1.68 -12.67
N SER A 103 10.34 0.95 -12.02
CA SER A 103 11.04 1.38 -10.81
C SER A 103 12.53 1.44 -11.06
N GLU A 104 13.18 2.48 -10.53
CA GLU A 104 14.62 2.68 -10.55
C GLU A 104 15.16 2.49 -9.13
N TYR A 105 16.22 1.67 -9.02
CA TYR A 105 16.92 1.42 -7.77
C TYR A 105 18.30 2.06 -7.80
N LYS A 106 18.64 2.79 -6.74
CA LYS A 106 19.99 3.26 -6.42
C LYS A 106 20.41 2.63 -5.10
N VAL A 107 21.43 1.79 -5.16
CA VAL A 107 21.89 0.99 -4.01
C VAL A 107 23.26 1.48 -3.56
N THR A 108 23.39 1.71 -2.26
CA THR A 108 24.64 1.91 -1.54
C THR A 108 24.82 0.76 -0.54
N LYS A 109 25.89 0.78 0.27
CA LYS A 109 26.18 -0.30 1.23
C LYS A 109 25.00 -0.57 2.19
N ASP A 110 24.45 0.50 2.77
CA ASP A 110 23.46 0.42 3.86
C ASP A 110 22.12 1.07 3.52
N GLN A 111 21.92 1.46 2.25
CA GLN A 111 20.71 2.13 1.80
C GLN A 111 20.32 1.74 0.38
N VAL A 112 19.03 1.54 0.17
CA VAL A 112 18.39 1.35 -1.13
C VAL A 112 17.35 2.45 -1.33
N ILE A 113 17.51 3.24 -2.39
CA ILE A 113 16.51 4.21 -2.83
C ILE A 113 15.77 3.60 -4.01
N ARG A 114 14.44 3.50 -3.91
CA ARG A 114 13.55 3.07 -4.98
C ARG A 114 12.71 4.25 -5.43
N THR A 115 12.88 4.67 -6.68
CA THR A 115 12.06 5.70 -7.31
C THR A 115 11.10 5.04 -8.29
N LYS A 116 9.79 5.27 -8.13
CA LYS A 116 8.76 4.76 -9.03
C LYS A 116 8.38 5.84 -10.05
N HIS A 117 8.46 5.50 -11.33
CA HIS A 117 8.02 6.37 -12.41
C HIS A 117 6.50 6.28 -12.56
N MET A 118 5.78 7.17 -11.88
CA MET A 118 4.33 7.11 -11.71
C MET A 118 3.55 7.16 -13.04
N ASP A 119 4.09 7.85 -14.03
CA ASP A 119 3.57 7.94 -15.40
C ASP A 119 3.60 6.61 -16.16
N THR A 120 4.47 5.68 -15.76
CA THR A 120 4.58 4.35 -16.37
C THR A 120 3.66 3.30 -15.74
N CYS A 121 2.99 3.64 -14.63
CA CYS A 121 2.18 2.71 -13.87
C CYS A 121 0.91 2.32 -14.61
N LYS A 122 0.78 1.02 -14.91
CA LYS A 122 -0.45 0.44 -15.49
C LYS A 122 -1.34 -0.10 -14.37
N THR A 123 -2.52 0.49 -14.23
CA THR A 123 -3.57 0.05 -13.30
C THR A 123 -4.84 -0.34 -14.06
N GLN A 124 -5.83 -0.89 -13.36
CA GLN A 124 -7.14 -1.23 -13.94
C GLN A 124 -8.05 -0.01 -14.15
N GLU A 125 -7.64 1.19 -13.75
CA GLU A 125 -8.40 2.43 -13.95
C GLU A 125 -7.61 3.37 -14.84
N MET A 126 -8.24 3.81 -15.93
CA MET A 126 -7.77 4.93 -16.72
C MET A 126 -8.76 6.07 -16.53
N GLY A 127 -8.29 7.17 -15.95
CA GLY A 127 -8.94 8.46 -16.13
C GLY A 127 -8.70 8.97 -17.56
N PHE A 128 -9.34 10.07 -17.91
CA PHE A 128 -9.10 10.77 -19.16
C PHE A 128 -8.76 12.23 -18.89
N THR A 129 -7.96 12.83 -19.76
CA THR A 129 -7.71 14.27 -19.82
C THR A 129 -7.73 14.69 -21.28
N THR A 130 -8.07 15.94 -21.55
CA THR A 130 -8.06 16.47 -22.92
C THR A 130 -6.63 16.60 -23.44
N HIS A 131 -6.44 16.44 -24.75
CA HIS A 131 -5.18 16.73 -25.43
C HIS A 131 -4.94 18.24 -25.60
N SER A 132 -5.94 19.09 -25.35
CA SER A 132 -5.79 20.55 -25.43
C SER A 132 -4.84 21.05 -24.34
N PRO A 133 -3.73 21.72 -24.70
CA PRO A 133 -2.79 22.24 -23.70
C PRO A 133 -3.39 23.38 -22.88
N VAL A 134 -4.37 24.12 -23.42
CA VAL A 134 -5.00 25.26 -22.71
C VAL A 134 -6.13 24.80 -21.79
N LEU A 135 -7.01 23.93 -22.30
CA LEU A 135 -8.18 23.44 -21.56
C LEU A 135 -7.87 22.22 -20.68
N GLY A 136 -6.62 21.77 -20.67
CA GLY A 136 -6.17 20.57 -19.97
C GLY A 136 -5.87 20.77 -18.49
N VAL A 137 -5.61 19.63 -17.86
CA VAL A 137 -5.06 19.54 -16.51
C VAL A 137 -3.66 18.92 -16.62
N SER A 138 -2.66 19.62 -16.10
CA SER A 138 -1.30 19.10 -15.99
C SER A 138 -1.12 18.40 -14.65
N GLY A 139 -0.46 17.24 -14.68
CA GLY A 139 -0.16 16.43 -13.51
C GLY A 139 1.33 16.15 -13.36
N LYS A 140 1.83 16.18 -12.12
CA LYS A 140 3.16 15.65 -11.77
C LYS A 140 3.01 14.76 -10.55
N SER A 141 3.47 13.52 -10.68
CA SER A 141 3.46 12.56 -9.59
C SER A 141 4.85 11.98 -9.38
N ALA A 142 5.21 11.77 -8.12
CA ALA A 142 6.49 11.19 -7.73
C ALA A 142 6.28 10.26 -6.54
N SER A 143 6.97 9.13 -6.53
CA SER A 143 6.94 8.18 -5.41
C SER A 143 8.35 7.65 -5.18
N GLU A 144 8.89 7.92 -4.00
CA GLU A 144 10.22 7.51 -3.58
C GLU A 144 10.12 6.72 -2.29
N THR A 145 10.93 5.65 -2.21
CA THR A 145 11.07 4.84 -1.02
C THR A 145 12.54 4.77 -0.64
N VAL A 146 12.87 5.19 0.57
CA VAL A 146 14.21 5.08 1.15
C VAL A 146 14.21 3.92 2.13
N ILE A 147 15.04 2.92 1.88
CA ILE A 147 15.16 1.71 2.69
C ILE A 147 16.56 1.69 3.29
N THR A 148 16.65 1.67 4.61
CA THR A 148 17.93 1.54 5.32
C THR A 148 18.14 0.10 5.76
N LEU A 149 19.33 -0.42 5.52
CA LEU A 149 19.72 -1.78 5.88
C LEU A 149 20.72 -1.75 7.02
N GLU A 150 20.60 -2.73 7.91
CA GLU A 150 21.58 -3.00 8.96
C GLU A 150 21.83 -4.50 8.95
N ASN A 151 23.07 -4.91 8.63
CA ASN A 151 23.44 -6.33 8.48
C ASN A 151 22.54 -7.10 7.49
N GLY A 152 22.11 -6.44 6.41
CA GLY A 152 21.23 -7.02 5.40
C GLY A 152 19.76 -7.12 5.81
N ILE A 153 19.38 -6.63 7.00
CA ILE A 153 18.01 -6.57 7.50
C ILE A 153 17.45 -5.16 7.26
N ILE A 154 16.18 -5.07 6.85
CA ILE A 154 15.48 -3.78 6.73
C ILE A 154 15.32 -3.16 8.12
N LYS A 155 16.08 -2.09 8.37
CA LYS A 155 15.97 -1.28 9.60
C LYS A 155 14.83 -0.29 9.51
N SER A 156 14.65 0.32 8.34
CA SER A 156 13.51 1.19 8.05
C SER A 156 13.17 1.22 6.57
N ALA A 157 11.92 1.55 6.26
CA ALA A 157 11.45 1.89 4.93
C ALA A 157 10.52 3.10 5.04
N ASP A 158 10.94 4.22 4.46
CA ASP A 158 10.19 5.47 4.45
C ASP A 158 9.76 5.79 3.02
N VAL A 159 8.47 6.02 2.82
CA VAL A 159 7.87 6.30 1.51
C VAL A 159 7.30 7.70 1.52
N GLU A 160 7.59 8.47 0.49
CA GLU A 160 6.88 9.70 0.18
C GLU A 160 6.32 9.63 -1.24
N GLU A 161 5.01 9.84 -1.37
CA GLU A 161 4.32 9.89 -2.65
C GLU A 161 3.54 11.19 -2.80
N THR A 162 3.69 11.85 -3.93
CA THR A 162 3.03 13.11 -4.26
C THR A 162 2.28 13.01 -5.57
N HIS A 163 1.12 13.65 -5.62
CA HIS A 163 0.35 13.90 -6.83
C HIS A 163 -0.04 15.37 -6.85
N ILE A 164 0.42 16.10 -7.85
CA ILE A 164 0.12 17.52 -8.05
C ILE A 164 -0.68 17.64 -9.33
N LEU A 165 -1.84 18.27 -9.26
CA LEU A 165 -2.70 18.54 -10.42
C LEU A 165 -2.98 20.04 -10.49
N SER A 166 -2.96 20.62 -11.70
CA SER A 166 -3.27 22.03 -11.93
C SER A 166 -4.02 22.23 -13.23
N ILE A 167 -4.98 23.15 -13.24
CA ILE A 167 -5.69 23.56 -14.46
C ILE A 167 -4.77 24.46 -15.28
N ASN A 168 -4.55 24.14 -16.56
CA ASN A 168 -3.56 24.83 -17.39
C ASN A 168 -3.92 26.30 -17.61
N ALA A 169 -5.17 26.60 -17.99
CA ALA A 169 -5.65 27.97 -18.14
C ALA A 169 -5.69 28.78 -16.82
N ARG A 170 -5.59 28.12 -15.65
CA ARG A 170 -5.67 28.77 -14.34
C ARG A 170 -4.83 28.03 -13.30
N HIS A 171 -3.51 28.16 -13.38
CA HIS A 171 -2.59 27.42 -12.50
C HIS A 171 -2.79 27.64 -10.99
N LYS A 172 -3.45 28.73 -10.56
CA LYS A 172 -3.83 28.94 -9.16
C LYS A 172 -4.90 27.95 -8.68
N ALA A 173 -5.68 27.37 -9.58
CA ALA A 173 -6.56 26.24 -9.31
C ALA A 173 -5.75 24.94 -9.41
N ALA A 174 -5.10 24.59 -8.30
CA ALA A 174 -4.26 23.41 -8.19
C ALA A 174 -4.52 22.65 -6.89
N THR A 175 -4.18 21.37 -6.87
CA THR A 175 -4.25 20.53 -5.69
C THR A 175 -3.00 19.67 -5.56
N LYS A 176 -2.66 19.32 -4.32
CA LYS A 176 -1.57 18.41 -3.98
C LYS A 176 -2.08 17.36 -3.02
N VAL A 177 -1.85 16.09 -3.36
CA VAL A 177 -1.98 14.97 -2.44
C VAL A 177 -0.57 14.54 -2.04
N LEU A 178 -0.32 14.46 -0.74
CA LEU A 178 0.93 13.96 -0.17
C LEU A 178 0.60 12.77 0.72
N SER A 179 1.23 11.63 0.45
CA SER A 179 1.13 10.41 1.24
C SER A 179 2.50 10.04 1.78
N ARG A 180 2.55 9.67 3.06
CA ARG A 180 3.78 9.24 3.73
C ARG A 180 3.54 7.93 4.46
N GLN A 181 4.50 7.02 4.35
CA GLN A 181 4.49 5.74 5.07
C GLN A 181 5.85 5.55 5.72
N SER A 182 5.88 4.97 6.92
CA SER A 182 7.12 4.69 7.63
C SER A 182 7.02 3.33 8.32
N LEU A 183 7.98 2.46 8.04
CA LEU A 183 8.16 1.19 8.71
C LEU A 183 9.51 1.22 9.41
N LYS A 184 9.55 0.88 10.70
CA LYS A 184 10.79 0.89 11.49
C LYS A 184 10.89 -0.38 12.32
N LEU A 185 12.04 -1.06 12.21
CA LEU A 185 12.37 -2.19 13.05
C LEU A 185 12.68 -1.69 14.47
N LYS A 186 11.91 -2.18 15.44
CA LYS A 186 12.08 -1.84 16.86
C LYS A 186 12.91 -2.87 17.62
N LYS A 187 12.64 -4.15 17.39
CA LYS A 187 13.31 -5.27 18.05
C LYS A 187 13.25 -6.51 17.16
N ILE A 188 14.19 -7.43 17.38
CA ILE A 188 14.20 -8.78 16.82
C ILE A 188 14.06 -9.73 18.00
N GLU A 189 13.12 -10.66 17.91
CA GLU A 189 12.86 -11.67 18.94
C GLU A 189 12.89 -13.06 18.30
N VAL A 190 13.09 -14.09 19.13
CA VAL A 190 13.05 -15.48 18.67
C VAL A 190 11.63 -15.79 18.16
N GLY A 191 11.54 -16.11 16.87
CA GLY A 191 10.28 -16.45 16.22
C GLY A 191 9.90 -17.93 16.37
N PRO A 192 8.71 -18.32 15.86
CA PRO A 192 8.34 -19.72 15.76
C PRO A 192 9.30 -20.50 14.84
N ALA A 193 9.34 -21.82 15.02
CA ALA A 193 10.14 -22.70 14.16
C ALA A 193 9.72 -22.58 12.69
N GLU A 194 10.70 -22.67 11.77
CA GLU A 194 10.42 -22.70 10.34
C GLU A 194 9.62 -23.96 9.97
N VAL A 195 8.60 -23.78 9.13
CA VAL A 195 7.77 -24.87 8.64
C VAL A 195 8.30 -25.33 7.28
N ALA A 196 8.70 -26.59 7.20
CA ALA A 196 9.11 -27.20 5.94
C ALA A 196 7.90 -27.45 5.03
N GLY A 197 8.04 -27.19 3.74
CA GLY A 197 7.04 -27.52 2.74
C GLY A 197 7.60 -27.49 1.33
N LYS A 198 6.92 -28.19 0.40
CA LYS A 198 7.35 -28.29 -1.00
C LYS A 198 7.19 -26.97 -1.75
N ASP A 199 6.14 -26.23 -1.43
CA ASP A 199 5.82 -24.96 -2.05
C ASP A 199 5.05 -24.05 -1.07
N ALA A 200 5.03 -22.74 -1.33
CA ALA A 200 4.39 -21.80 -0.43
C ALA A 200 2.87 -21.97 -0.32
N ALA A 201 2.19 -22.43 -1.37
CA ALA A 201 0.74 -22.56 -1.35
C ALA A 201 0.28 -23.76 -0.50
N SER A 202 1.03 -24.87 -0.55
CA SER A 202 0.77 -26.02 0.33
C SER A 202 1.00 -25.68 1.81
N VAL A 203 2.06 -24.93 2.14
CA VAL A 203 2.31 -24.45 3.51
C VAL A 203 1.22 -23.49 3.99
N VAL A 204 0.79 -22.55 3.16
CA VAL A 204 -0.32 -21.64 3.52
C VAL A 204 -1.59 -22.43 3.83
N LYS A 205 -1.94 -23.39 2.98
CA LYS A 205 -3.14 -24.21 3.14
C LYS A 205 -3.09 -25.10 4.39
N SER A 206 -1.93 -25.59 4.80
CA SER A 206 -1.80 -26.38 6.02
C SER A 206 -1.86 -25.54 7.30
N LEU A 207 -1.53 -24.24 7.22
CA LEU A 207 -1.61 -23.30 8.34
C LEU A 207 -3.02 -22.72 8.53
N ASP A 208 -3.69 -22.32 7.45
CA ASP A 208 -5.07 -21.86 7.45
C ASP A 208 -5.67 -22.05 6.04
N ASP A 209 -6.64 -22.96 5.92
CA ASP A 209 -7.30 -23.29 4.65
C ASP A 209 -8.18 -22.15 4.10
N LYS A 210 -8.45 -21.11 4.90
CA LYS A 210 -9.21 -19.92 4.51
C LYS A 210 -8.33 -18.86 3.85
N LEU A 211 -7.00 -18.98 3.93
CA LEU A 211 -6.07 -18.08 3.26
C LEU A 211 -5.99 -18.42 1.77
N LEU A 212 -6.18 -17.41 0.94
CA LEU A 212 -6.08 -17.52 -0.52
C LEU A 212 -5.12 -16.47 -1.06
N SER A 213 -4.47 -16.77 -2.18
CA SER A 213 -3.67 -15.79 -2.90
C SER A 213 -4.59 -14.72 -3.49
N VAL A 214 -4.40 -13.47 -3.10
CA VAL A 214 -5.24 -12.33 -3.51
C VAL A 214 -4.52 -11.37 -4.47
N GLY A 215 -3.26 -11.63 -4.83
CA GLY A 215 -2.45 -10.74 -5.66
C GLY A 215 -2.03 -9.44 -4.95
N ILE A 216 -1.00 -8.77 -5.47
CA ILE A 216 -0.40 -7.58 -4.82
C ILE A 216 -1.00 -6.25 -5.29
N MET A 217 -1.62 -6.22 -6.47
CA MET A 217 -2.29 -5.02 -6.99
C MET A 217 -3.57 -4.72 -6.22
N VAL A 218 -3.86 -3.44 -5.99
CA VAL A 218 -5.08 -3.04 -5.31
C VAL A 218 -6.34 -3.44 -6.07
N GLU A 219 -7.36 -3.86 -5.31
CA GLU A 219 -8.70 -4.12 -5.82
C GLU A 219 -9.51 -2.82 -5.85
N LYS A 220 -10.43 -2.72 -6.80
CA LYS A 220 -11.37 -1.60 -6.86
C LYS A 220 -12.32 -1.65 -5.66
N VAL A 221 -12.53 -0.50 -5.04
CA VAL A 221 -13.48 -0.34 -3.94
C VAL A 221 -14.54 0.65 -4.39
N LYS A 222 -15.78 0.18 -4.51
CA LYS A 222 -16.93 1.07 -4.74
C LYS A 222 -17.45 1.59 -3.41
N THR A 223 -17.54 2.90 -3.27
CA THR A 223 -18.23 3.54 -2.15
C THR A 223 -19.72 3.25 -2.27
N LYS A 224 -20.29 2.56 -1.28
CA LYS A 224 -21.75 2.44 -1.17
C LYS A 224 -22.27 3.73 -0.53
N CYS A 225 -23.00 4.55 -1.29
CA CYS A 225 -23.72 5.65 -0.68
C CYS A 225 -24.93 5.12 0.10
N LYS A 226 -25.10 5.55 1.34
CA LYS A 226 -26.30 5.32 2.13
C LYS A 226 -27.16 6.58 2.08
N GLY A 227 -28.41 6.46 1.63
CA GLY A 227 -29.35 7.57 1.59
C GLY A 227 -29.12 8.59 0.47
N CYS A 228 -28.32 8.27 -0.56
CA CYS A 228 -28.24 9.13 -1.74
C CYS A 228 -29.55 9.06 -2.53
N PRO A 229 -30.05 10.18 -3.05
CA PRO A 229 -31.18 10.18 -3.97
C PRO A 229 -30.84 9.37 -5.23
N ASN A 230 -31.86 8.74 -5.81
CA ASN A 230 -31.74 8.17 -7.14
C ASN A 230 -31.91 9.30 -8.18
N TRP A 231 -31.40 9.08 -9.39
CA TRP A 231 -31.47 10.11 -10.44
C TRP A 231 -32.91 10.49 -10.81
N ALA A 232 -33.88 9.60 -10.59
CA ALA A 232 -35.29 9.83 -10.84
C ALA A 232 -35.98 10.73 -9.78
N SER A 233 -35.35 10.93 -8.62
CA SER A 233 -35.88 11.75 -7.52
C SER A 233 -35.40 13.20 -7.55
N ILE A 234 -34.64 13.59 -8.58
CA ILE A 234 -34.22 14.97 -8.82
C ILE A 234 -35.23 15.58 -9.79
N HIS A 235 -36.21 16.33 -9.28
CA HIS A 235 -37.07 17.18 -10.10
C HIS A 235 -36.28 18.42 -10.54
N PHE A 236 -36.15 18.62 -11.85
CA PHE A 236 -35.68 19.86 -12.47
C PHE A 236 -36.83 20.82 -12.72
#